data_AF-A0A4Q2YDS5-F1
#
_entry.id   AF-A0A4Q2YDS5-F1
#
_cell.length_a   1.000
_cell.length_b   1.000
_cell.length_c   1.000
_cell.angle_alpha   90.00
_cell.angle_beta   90.00
_cell.angle_gamma   90.00
#
_symmetry.space_group_name_H-M   'P 1'
#
loop_
_entity.id
_entity.type
_entity.pdbx_description
1 polymer ?
#
loop_
_entity_poly.entity_id
_entity_poly.type
_entity_poly.pdbx_seq_one_letter_code
_entity_poly.pdbx_strand_id
1 'polypeptide(L)'
;MEYRRLGRSGLKVSALSLGSWLTFGNQITDKVADELMGIAYDAGVNFFDNAEGYAGGRSEIVMGKILAAKKWDRESFVVSSKVFFGAEPKGPNRVGLSRKHVIEACNAALKRLQVDYLDLYFCHRPDKETPIEETVWAMNTLLQQGKILYWGTSEWSAGEIMQAIVVAKQYNLIGPTMEQPQYNLLERDKMEKDYLLLFEEHGLGTTIWSPLASGVLSGKYTSGAAKNTRMDMKGMEWLKEAALTESRLKKAKGLQDYADKLNIPIAKLALAWCLKNPNVSTVILGASKTEQLKQNLTALEAVPLLTDKVMEKIDKIMGTKPGWSPF
;
A
#
# COMPACT_ATOMS: atom_id res chain seq x y z
N MET A 1 -8.47 16.72 -4.60
CA MET A 1 -8.35 15.28 -4.29
C MET A 1 -9.73 14.63 -4.30
N GLU A 2 -9.85 13.40 -4.78
CA GLU A 2 -11.05 12.57 -4.61
C GLU A 2 -10.94 11.77 -3.29
N TYR A 3 -12.02 11.69 -2.50
CA TYR A 3 -12.06 10.89 -1.27
C TYR A 3 -13.05 9.73 -1.42
N ARG A 4 -12.58 8.51 -1.16
CA ARG A 4 -13.32 7.26 -1.29
C ARG A 4 -13.52 6.62 0.07
N ARG A 5 -14.57 5.81 0.23
CA ARG A 5 -14.69 4.95 1.42
C ARG A 5 -13.64 3.85 1.38
N LEU A 6 -13.08 3.49 2.53
CA LEU A 6 -12.27 2.30 2.68
C LEU A 6 -13.19 1.08 2.78
N GLY A 7 -13.52 0.51 1.62
CA GLY A 7 -14.52 -0.56 1.51
C GLY A 7 -15.90 -0.09 1.98
N ARG A 8 -16.58 -0.93 2.77
CA ARG A 8 -17.86 -0.61 3.40
C ARG A 8 -17.77 0.27 4.64
N SER A 9 -16.57 0.55 5.15
CA SER A 9 -16.40 1.34 6.37
C SER A 9 -16.85 2.79 6.19
N GLY A 10 -17.05 3.49 7.32
CA GLY A 10 -17.34 4.93 7.32
C GLY A 10 -16.11 5.81 7.05
N LEU A 11 -14.90 5.24 7.14
CA LEU A 11 -13.66 5.98 6.96
C LEU A 11 -13.48 6.38 5.49
N LYS A 12 -13.16 7.66 5.25
CA LYS A 12 -12.80 8.17 3.93
C LYS A 12 -11.30 8.38 3.82
N VAL A 13 -10.71 7.84 2.77
CA VAL A 13 -9.31 8.03 2.41
C VAL A 13 -9.22 8.74 1.06
N SER A 14 -8.20 9.56 0.88
CA SER A 14 -7.85 10.12 -0.42
C SER A 14 -7.55 8.97 -1.41
N ALA A 15 -7.98 9.10 -2.66
CA ALA A 15 -7.77 8.06 -3.68
C ALA A 15 -6.28 7.77 -3.96
N LEU A 16 -5.40 8.72 -3.62
CA LEU A 16 -3.96 8.57 -3.57
C LEU A 16 -3.49 8.71 -2.13
N SER A 17 -2.58 7.86 -1.69
CA SER A 17 -1.93 7.92 -0.37
C SER A 17 -0.41 7.94 -0.49
N LEU A 18 0.29 8.23 0.61
CA LEU A 18 1.76 8.29 0.62
C LEU A 18 2.35 7.22 1.55
N GLY A 19 3.13 6.31 0.98
CA GLY A 19 3.89 5.29 1.71
C GLY A 19 5.34 5.70 1.95
N SER A 20 5.91 5.18 3.03
CA SER A 20 7.26 5.50 3.50
C SER A 20 8.32 4.41 3.22
N TRP A 21 7.90 3.27 2.65
CA TRP A 21 8.79 2.13 2.40
C TRP A 21 9.99 2.49 1.51
N LEU A 22 11.19 2.15 1.99
CA LEU A 22 12.52 2.41 1.40
C LEU A 22 12.96 3.87 1.36
N THR A 23 12.04 4.82 1.48
CA THR A 23 12.36 6.24 1.44
C THR A 23 12.71 6.75 2.83
N PHE A 24 11.75 6.75 3.76
CA PHE A 24 11.89 7.48 5.02
C PHE A 24 12.85 6.74 5.96
N GLY A 25 13.78 7.49 6.56
CA GLY A 25 14.80 6.93 7.43
C GLY A 25 15.83 6.04 6.72
N ASN A 26 15.83 6.03 5.39
CA ASN A 26 16.76 5.23 4.58
C ASN A 26 17.22 6.01 3.33
N GLN A 27 16.56 5.86 2.18
CA GLN A 27 17.02 6.42 0.90
C GLN A 27 17.05 7.96 0.88
N ILE A 28 16.14 8.63 1.59
CA ILE A 28 16.02 10.09 1.58
C ILE A 28 16.26 10.69 2.97
N THR A 29 16.64 11.97 3.01
CA THR A 29 16.82 12.70 4.26
C THR A 29 15.47 13.05 4.91
N ASP A 30 15.48 13.26 6.23
CA ASP A 30 14.30 13.69 6.99
C ASP A 30 13.70 15.00 6.42
N LYS A 31 14.52 15.90 5.86
CA LYS A 31 14.07 17.12 5.19
C LYS A 31 13.25 16.83 3.93
N VAL A 32 13.72 15.92 3.07
CA VAL A 32 12.97 15.54 1.86
C VAL A 32 11.69 14.81 2.24
N ALA A 33 11.71 13.98 3.29
CA ALA A 33 10.50 13.35 3.82
C ALA A 33 9.47 14.39 4.28
N ASP A 34 9.90 15.44 4.98
CA ASP A 34 9.05 16.56 5.41
C ASP A 34 8.41 17.29 4.21
N GLU A 35 9.21 17.61 3.19
CA GLU A 35 8.74 18.27 1.97
C GLU A 35 7.72 17.40 1.21
N LEU A 36 7.97 16.09 1.09
CA LEU A 36 7.06 15.16 0.44
C LEU A 36 5.73 15.02 1.18
N MET A 37 5.76 14.90 2.51
CA MET A 37 4.54 14.86 3.32
C MET A 37 3.75 16.17 3.19
N GLY A 38 4.42 17.32 3.25
CA GLY A 38 3.79 18.63 3.06
C GLY A 38 3.08 18.74 1.71
N ILE A 39 3.78 18.42 0.61
CA ILE A 39 3.21 18.44 -0.74
C ILE A 39 2.00 17.51 -0.86
N ALA A 40 2.08 16.30 -0.29
CA ALA A 40 0.98 15.34 -0.33
C ALA A 40 -0.24 15.89 0.43
N TYR A 41 -0.04 16.37 1.65
CA TYR A 41 -1.11 16.92 2.50
C TYR A 41 -1.76 18.14 1.87
N ASP A 42 -0.98 19.09 1.35
CA ASP A 42 -1.48 20.29 0.67
C ASP A 42 -2.27 19.96 -0.60
N ALA A 43 -1.96 18.84 -1.26
CA ALA A 43 -2.72 18.31 -2.41
C ALA A 43 -4.00 17.56 -2.00
N GLY A 44 -4.28 17.44 -0.70
CA GLY A 44 -5.43 16.76 -0.11
C GLY A 44 -5.24 15.28 0.19
N VAL A 45 -4.01 14.75 0.11
CA VAL A 45 -3.74 13.39 0.59
C VAL A 45 -3.92 13.36 2.10
N ASN A 46 -4.83 12.49 2.58
CA ASN A 46 -5.04 12.33 4.02
C ASN A 46 -4.42 11.04 4.57
N PHE A 47 -4.08 10.05 3.74
CA PHE A 47 -3.58 8.76 4.22
C PHE A 47 -2.06 8.60 4.05
N PHE A 48 -1.38 8.33 5.17
CA PHE A 48 0.06 8.10 5.28
C PHE A 48 0.37 6.71 5.85
N ASP A 49 1.16 5.93 5.12
CA ASP A 49 1.39 4.51 5.43
C ASP A 49 2.83 4.22 5.88
N ASN A 50 2.95 3.42 6.95
CA ASN A 50 4.22 3.04 7.55
C ASN A 50 4.21 1.59 8.06
N ALA A 51 5.33 1.08 8.58
CA ALA A 51 5.41 -0.23 9.24
C ALA A 51 6.60 -0.27 10.22
N GLU A 52 6.51 -1.12 11.24
CA GLU A 52 7.57 -1.20 12.26
C GLU A 52 8.92 -1.64 11.67
N GLY A 53 8.91 -2.52 10.67
CA GLY A 53 10.13 -3.05 10.05
C GLY A 53 10.81 -2.07 9.10
N TYR A 54 10.15 -0.97 8.70
CA TYR A 54 10.71 -0.03 7.74
C TYR A 54 11.89 0.73 8.35
N ALA A 55 13.08 0.49 7.78
CA ALA A 55 14.35 1.01 8.27
C ALA A 55 14.57 0.72 9.77
N GLY A 56 14.14 -0.46 10.25
CA GLY A 56 14.25 -0.85 11.66
C GLY A 56 13.52 0.11 12.60
N GLY A 57 12.31 0.54 12.24
CA GLY A 57 11.49 1.50 12.98
C GLY A 57 11.87 2.97 12.77
N ARG A 58 12.98 3.26 12.08
CA ARG A 58 13.41 4.64 11.81
C ARG A 58 12.39 5.40 10.95
N SER A 59 11.71 4.72 10.03
CA SER A 59 10.67 5.33 9.18
C SER A 59 9.52 5.92 10.00
N GLU A 60 9.04 5.20 11.03
CA GLU A 60 8.00 5.69 11.94
C GLU A 60 8.47 6.88 12.77
N ILE A 61 9.72 6.87 13.23
CA ILE A 61 10.31 8.00 13.99
C ILE A 61 10.36 9.26 13.12
N VAL A 62 10.77 9.13 11.86
CA VAL A 62 10.83 10.28 10.93
C VAL A 62 9.44 10.83 10.67
N MET A 63 8.48 9.97 10.33
CA MET A 63 7.09 10.38 10.10
C MET A 63 6.47 11.02 11.35
N GLY A 64 6.68 10.43 12.53
CA GLY A 64 6.16 10.99 13.77
C GLY A 64 6.71 12.37 14.12
N LYS A 65 8.02 12.60 13.89
CA LYS A 65 8.62 13.93 14.05
C LYS A 65 8.00 14.96 13.11
N ILE A 66 7.73 14.56 11.86
CA ILE A 66 7.08 15.45 10.88
C ILE A 66 5.66 15.78 11.32
N LEU A 67 4.85 14.78 11.70
CA LEU A 67 3.47 14.99 12.17
C LEU A 67 3.44 15.94 13.38
N ALA A 68 4.30 15.70 14.38
CA ALA A 68 4.41 16.55 15.57
C ALA A 68 4.86 17.99 15.23
N ALA A 69 5.75 18.16 14.26
CA ALA A 69 6.24 19.47 13.83
C ALA A 69 5.23 20.24 12.98
N LYS A 70 4.49 19.57 12.08
CA LYS A 70 3.48 20.17 11.20
C LYS A 70 2.25 20.64 11.97
N LYS A 71 1.93 19.99 13.10
CA LYS A 71 0.73 20.29 13.91
C LYS A 71 -0.56 20.27 13.08
N TRP A 72 -0.65 19.36 12.11
CA TRP A 72 -1.92 19.11 11.43
C TRP A 72 -2.93 18.55 12.43
N ASP A 73 -4.19 18.94 12.28
CA ASP A 73 -5.26 18.44 13.12
C ASP A 73 -5.32 16.92 13.03
N ARG A 74 -5.38 16.21 14.17
CA ARG A 74 -5.31 14.74 14.18
C ARG A 74 -6.42 14.09 13.35
N GLU A 75 -7.60 14.73 13.29
CA GLU A 75 -8.76 14.27 12.51
C GLU A 75 -8.60 14.49 10.99
N SER A 76 -7.65 15.32 10.56
CA SER A 76 -7.43 15.65 9.14
C SER A 76 -6.67 14.56 8.38
N PHE A 77 -5.96 13.66 9.08
CA PHE A 77 -5.14 12.62 8.48
C PHE A 77 -5.42 11.24 9.07
N VAL A 78 -5.14 10.25 8.23
CA VAL A 78 -5.17 8.82 8.50
C VAL A 78 -3.72 8.34 8.52
N VAL A 79 -3.30 7.69 9.60
CA VAL A 79 -1.96 7.08 9.71
C VAL A 79 -2.07 5.59 9.96
N SER A 80 -1.21 4.82 9.27
CA SER A 80 -1.09 3.37 9.51
C SER A 80 0.28 2.95 10.01
N SER A 81 0.28 1.80 10.69
CA SER A 81 1.46 0.96 10.82
C SER A 81 1.10 -0.51 10.55
N LYS A 82 2.12 -1.36 10.44
CA LYS A 82 1.98 -2.79 10.19
C LYS A 82 2.92 -3.57 11.11
N VAL A 83 2.39 -4.67 11.63
CA VAL A 83 3.11 -5.62 12.48
C VAL A 83 3.38 -6.91 11.74
N PHE A 84 4.64 -7.36 11.84
CA PHE A 84 5.07 -8.74 11.56
C PHE A 84 6.58 -8.83 11.73
N PHE A 85 7.32 -7.87 11.15
CA PHE A 85 8.78 -7.84 11.15
C PHE A 85 9.24 -6.79 12.15
N GLY A 86 9.48 -7.19 13.40
CA GLY A 86 9.88 -6.28 14.47
C GLY A 86 10.96 -5.28 14.04
N ALA A 87 10.81 -4.02 14.46
CA ALA A 87 11.79 -2.95 14.19
C ALA A 87 13.22 -3.37 14.56
N GLU A 88 13.35 -4.14 15.64
CA GLU A 88 14.56 -4.86 16.02
C GLU A 88 14.19 -6.33 16.26
N PRO A 89 14.33 -7.23 15.28
CA PRO A 89 13.85 -8.60 15.36
C PRO A 89 14.85 -9.49 16.13
N LYS A 90 15.19 -9.09 17.36
CA LYS A 90 16.06 -9.83 18.26
C LYS A 90 15.21 -10.64 19.24
N GLY A 91 15.20 -11.96 19.04
CA GLY A 91 14.52 -12.92 19.90
C GLY A 91 13.17 -13.40 19.36
N PRO A 92 12.63 -14.48 19.93
CA PRO A 92 11.55 -15.26 19.31
C PRO A 92 10.20 -14.54 19.27
N ASN A 93 9.95 -13.57 20.15
CA ASN A 93 8.66 -12.89 20.30
C ASN A 93 8.62 -11.49 19.66
N ARG A 94 9.48 -11.23 18.68
CA ARG A 94 9.58 -9.94 17.97
C ARG A 94 9.27 -10.06 16.48
N VAL A 95 8.67 -11.17 16.07
CA VAL A 95 8.23 -11.44 14.70
C VAL A 95 6.90 -12.20 14.76
N GLY A 96 6.07 -12.06 13.73
CA GLY A 96 4.81 -12.80 13.57
C GLY A 96 3.58 -12.05 14.07
N LEU A 97 2.51 -12.78 14.33
CA LEU A 97 1.20 -12.23 14.69
C LEU A 97 0.66 -12.77 16.02
N SER A 98 1.53 -13.36 16.85
CA SER A 98 1.19 -13.70 18.23
C SER A 98 0.64 -12.48 18.97
N ARG A 99 -0.29 -12.71 19.90
CA ARG A 99 -0.90 -11.68 20.74
C ARG A 99 0.16 -10.81 21.42
N LYS A 100 1.25 -11.43 21.88
CA LYS A 100 2.37 -10.72 22.49
C LYS A 100 2.98 -9.72 21.53
N HIS A 101 3.37 -10.15 20.33
CA HIS A 101 4.05 -9.26 19.39
C HIS A 101 3.12 -8.18 18.85
N VAL A 102 1.87 -8.52 18.50
CA VAL A 102 0.86 -7.58 18.00
C VAL A 102 0.63 -6.41 18.95
N ILE A 103 0.48 -6.69 20.25
CA ILE A 103 0.25 -5.67 21.28
C ILE A 103 1.51 -4.82 21.50
N GLU A 104 2.68 -5.44 21.65
CA GLU A 104 3.95 -4.75 21.89
C GLU A 104 4.36 -3.86 20.71
N ALA A 105 4.21 -4.37 19.48
CA ALA A 105 4.50 -3.64 18.25
C ALA A 105 3.60 -2.41 18.10
N CYS A 106 2.30 -2.52 18.41
CA CYS A 106 1.37 -1.40 18.35
C CYS A 106 1.77 -0.30 19.35
N ASN A 107 2.04 -0.68 20.61
CA ASN A 107 2.51 0.27 21.62
C ASN A 107 3.80 0.97 21.22
N ALA A 108 4.73 0.24 20.58
CA ALA A 108 5.99 0.80 20.12
C ALA A 108 5.81 1.72 18.89
N ALA A 109 4.93 1.35 17.97
CA ALA A 109 4.59 2.16 16.80
C ALA A 109 3.97 3.51 17.22
N LEU A 110 3.01 3.51 18.14
CA LEU A 110 2.40 4.73 18.70
C LEU A 110 3.46 5.69 19.26
N LYS A 111 4.43 5.16 20.03
CA LYS A 111 5.55 5.96 20.57
C LYS A 111 6.45 6.53 19.48
N ARG A 112 6.80 5.74 18.46
CA ARG A 112 7.66 6.21 17.36
C ARG A 112 6.96 7.24 16.48
N LEU A 113 5.68 7.02 16.20
CA LEU A 113 4.82 7.93 15.41
C LEU A 113 4.35 9.15 16.20
N GLN A 114 4.48 9.14 17.54
CA GLN A 114 4.05 10.24 18.41
C GLN A 114 2.55 10.56 18.23
N VAL A 115 1.72 9.50 18.20
CA VAL A 115 0.26 9.60 18.11
C VAL A 115 -0.38 8.73 19.19
N ASP A 116 -1.58 9.11 19.63
CA ASP A 116 -2.31 8.36 20.67
C ASP A 116 -3.01 7.11 20.12
N TYR A 117 -3.36 7.12 18.84
CA TYR A 117 -3.97 6.00 18.14
C TYR A 117 -3.53 5.93 16.67
N LEU A 118 -3.57 4.72 16.10
CA LEU A 118 -3.49 4.49 14.66
C LEU A 118 -4.90 4.43 14.07
N ASP A 119 -5.11 5.06 12.91
CA ASP A 119 -6.39 4.87 12.21
C ASP A 119 -6.47 3.44 11.68
N LEU A 120 -5.38 2.96 11.09
CA LEU A 120 -5.29 1.66 10.44
C LEU A 120 -4.09 0.87 11.00
N TYR A 121 -4.33 -0.36 11.43
CA TYR A 121 -3.25 -1.27 11.84
C TYR A 121 -3.32 -2.59 11.07
N PHE A 122 -2.22 -2.95 10.43
CA PHE A 122 -2.19 -4.09 9.51
C PHE A 122 -1.39 -5.27 10.07
N CYS A 123 -1.89 -6.49 9.85
CA CYS A 123 -1.05 -7.68 9.79
C CYS A 123 -0.20 -7.61 8.50
N HIS A 124 1.09 -7.35 8.61
CA HIS A 124 1.95 -7.08 7.44
C HIS A 124 2.12 -8.29 6.52
N ARG A 125 2.05 -9.51 7.06
CA ARG A 125 2.06 -10.78 6.33
C ARG A 125 1.17 -11.79 7.05
N PRO A 126 0.70 -12.86 6.38
CA PRO A 126 0.10 -13.98 7.09
C PRO A 126 1.17 -14.66 7.97
N ASP A 127 0.77 -15.04 9.17
CA ASP A 127 1.59 -15.85 10.07
C ASP A 127 1.09 -17.29 10.05
N LYS A 128 1.96 -18.21 9.68
CA LYS A 128 1.63 -19.65 9.59
C LYS A 128 1.85 -20.37 10.92
N GLU A 129 2.52 -19.73 11.87
CA GLU A 129 2.83 -20.29 13.19
C GLU A 129 1.83 -19.82 14.26
N THR A 130 1.09 -18.73 14.00
CA THR A 130 0.06 -18.22 14.91
C THR A 130 -1.34 -18.57 14.40
N PRO A 131 -2.22 -19.17 15.21
CA PRO A 131 -3.63 -19.32 14.86
C PRO A 131 -4.28 -17.98 14.53
N ILE A 132 -5.02 -17.90 13.41
CA ILE A 132 -5.73 -16.67 13.01
C ILE A 132 -6.67 -16.18 14.12
N GLU A 133 -7.26 -17.10 14.89
CA GLU A 133 -8.08 -16.76 16.06
C GLU A 133 -7.36 -15.87 17.07
N GLU A 134 -6.13 -16.23 17.44
CA GLU A 134 -5.33 -15.43 18.39
C GLU A 134 -5.06 -14.02 17.83
N THR A 135 -4.76 -13.93 16.53
CA THR A 135 -4.53 -12.65 15.84
C THR A 135 -5.78 -11.77 15.87
N VAL A 136 -6.95 -12.32 15.55
CA VAL A 136 -8.23 -11.58 15.56
C VAL A 136 -8.55 -11.07 16.97
N TRP A 137 -8.34 -11.89 18.00
CA TRP A 137 -8.49 -11.47 19.40
C TRP A 137 -7.50 -10.39 19.82
N ALA A 138 -6.25 -10.46 19.37
CA ALA A 138 -5.24 -9.45 19.65
C ALA A 138 -5.61 -8.09 19.03
N MET A 139 -6.04 -8.09 17.76
CA MET A 139 -6.52 -6.89 17.08
C MET A 139 -7.75 -6.29 17.76
N ASN A 140 -8.71 -7.12 18.15
CA ASN A 140 -9.89 -6.66 18.90
C ASN A 140 -9.53 -6.10 20.28
N THR A 141 -8.51 -6.66 20.95
CA THR A 141 -8.01 -6.09 22.21
C THR A 141 -7.49 -4.66 21.99
N LEU A 142 -6.76 -4.40 20.89
CA LEU A 142 -6.27 -3.06 20.58
C LEU A 142 -7.38 -2.07 20.21
N LEU A 143 -8.43 -2.55 19.51
CA LEU A 143 -9.63 -1.77 19.23
C LEU A 143 -10.31 -1.33 20.53
N GLN A 144 -10.54 -2.25 21.47
CA GLN A 144 -11.17 -1.95 22.76
C GLN A 144 -10.31 -1.02 23.64
N GLN A 145 -8.98 -1.08 23.48
CA GLN A 145 -8.06 -0.16 24.15
C GLN A 145 -8.01 1.24 23.52
N GLY A 146 -8.70 1.48 22.39
CA GLY A 146 -8.68 2.74 21.67
C GLY A 146 -7.34 3.04 20.99
N LYS A 147 -6.45 2.04 20.85
CA LYS A 147 -5.11 2.22 20.26
C LYS A 147 -5.11 2.16 18.75
N ILE A 148 -6.11 1.49 18.18
CA ILE A 148 -6.35 1.41 16.75
C ILE A 148 -7.84 1.66 16.49
N LEU A 149 -8.20 2.28 15.37
CA LEU A 149 -9.60 2.48 15.00
C LEU A 149 -10.11 1.38 14.07
N TYR A 150 -9.25 0.91 13.18
CA TYR A 150 -9.52 -0.16 12.23
C TYR A 150 -8.32 -1.08 12.12
N TRP A 151 -8.56 -2.34 11.77
CA TRP A 151 -7.50 -3.28 11.44
C TRP A 151 -7.77 -3.97 10.10
N GLY A 152 -6.68 -4.48 9.52
CA GLY A 152 -6.72 -5.15 8.24
C GLY A 152 -5.51 -6.04 8.03
N THR A 153 -5.42 -6.59 6.84
CA THR A 153 -4.42 -7.58 6.44
C THR A 153 -3.55 -7.05 5.30
N SER A 154 -2.40 -7.67 5.06
CA SER A 154 -1.53 -7.33 3.93
C SER A 154 -0.84 -8.58 3.40
N GLU A 155 -1.01 -8.81 2.10
CA GLU A 155 -0.55 -10.00 1.37
C GLU A 155 -1.20 -11.31 1.85
N TRP A 156 -2.39 -11.26 2.45
CA TRP A 156 -3.14 -12.46 2.84
C TRP A 156 -3.87 -13.07 1.64
N SER A 157 -4.05 -14.39 1.62
CA SER A 157 -4.93 -15.04 0.63
C SER A 157 -6.41 -14.77 0.93
N ALA A 158 -7.27 -14.93 -0.07
CA ALA A 158 -8.72 -14.76 0.10
C ALA A 158 -9.27 -15.71 1.19
N GLY A 159 -8.75 -16.95 1.25
CA GLY A 159 -9.13 -17.94 2.24
C GLY A 159 -8.76 -17.53 3.68
N GLU A 160 -7.58 -16.94 3.89
CA GLU A 160 -7.16 -16.47 5.21
C GLU A 160 -7.97 -15.25 5.68
N ILE A 161 -8.26 -14.31 4.77
CA ILE A 161 -9.12 -13.16 5.07
C ILE A 161 -10.52 -13.67 5.45
N MET A 162 -11.06 -14.62 4.69
CA MET A 162 -12.36 -15.22 5.00
C MET A 162 -12.35 -15.95 6.35
N GLN A 163 -11.28 -16.70 6.65
CA GLN A 163 -11.14 -17.35 7.96
C GLN A 163 -11.15 -16.32 9.11
N ALA A 164 -10.44 -15.20 8.96
CA ALA A 164 -10.47 -14.11 9.94
C ALA A 164 -11.86 -13.50 10.11
N ILE A 165 -12.61 -13.31 9.01
CA ILE A 165 -14.00 -12.84 9.04
C ILE A 165 -14.91 -13.85 9.77
N VAL A 166 -14.76 -15.14 9.50
CA VAL A 166 -15.55 -16.21 10.14
C VAL A 166 -15.27 -16.27 11.64
N VAL A 167 -14.00 -16.27 12.05
CA VAL A 167 -13.60 -16.20 13.45
C VAL A 167 -14.22 -14.98 14.13
N ALA A 168 -14.14 -13.81 13.48
CA ALA A 168 -14.69 -12.59 14.05
C ALA A 168 -16.20 -12.71 14.27
N LYS A 169 -16.95 -13.25 13.30
CA LYS A 169 -18.39 -13.51 13.46
C LYS A 169 -18.69 -14.52 14.57
N GLN A 170 -17.95 -15.62 14.64
CA GLN A 170 -18.15 -16.67 15.63
C GLN A 170 -18.03 -16.15 17.06
N TYR A 171 -17.07 -15.25 17.30
CA TYR A 171 -16.79 -14.70 18.64
C TYR A 171 -17.38 -13.30 18.87
N ASN A 172 -18.25 -12.80 17.98
CA ASN A 172 -18.81 -11.44 18.04
C ASN A 172 -17.75 -10.32 18.13
N LEU A 173 -16.68 -10.50 17.37
CA LEU A 173 -15.56 -9.57 17.25
C LEU A 173 -15.64 -8.77 15.95
N ILE A 174 -14.84 -7.72 15.86
CA ILE A 174 -14.67 -6.92 14.64
C ILE A 174 -13.65 -7.60 13.74
N GLY A 175 -14.06 -7.99 12.53
CA GLY A 175 -13.20 -8.57 11.50
C GLY A 175 -12.34 -7.53 10.77
N PRO A 176 -11.43 -7.98 9.89
CA PRO A 176 -10.59 -7.06 9.11
C PRO A 176 -11.46 -6.23 8.16
N THR A 177 -11.19 -4.94 8.07
CA THR A 177 -11.96 -4.01 7.23
C THR A 177 -11.32 -3.73 5.87
N MET A 178 -10.02 -3.98 5.76
CA MET A 178 -9.26 -3.74 4.54
C MET A 178 -8.13 -4.76 4.35
N GLU A 179 -7.70 -4.89 3.11
CA GLU A 179 -6.49 -5.59 2.68
C GLU A 179 -5.52 -4.60 2.02
N GLN A 180 -4.21 -4.81 2.19
CA GLN A 180 -3.16 -4.06 1.53
C GLN A 180 -2.39 -4.99 0.58
N PRO A 181 -2.90 -5.23 -0.65
CA PRO A 181 -2.28 -6.13 -1.61
C PRO A 181 -1.45 -5.38 -2.65
N GLN A 182 -0.52 -6.10 -3.30
CA GLN A 182 0.14 -5.60 -4.49
C GLN A 182 -0.88 -5.50 -5.63
N TYR A 183 -0.92 -4.37 -6.33
CA TYR A 183 -1.74 -4.24 -7.54
C TYR A 183 -1.12 -3.27 -8.52
N ASN A 184 -0.95 -3.71 -9.77
CA ASN A 184 -0.47 -2.91 -10.89
C ASN A 184 -0.70 -3.67 -12.20
N LEU A 185 -0.36 -3.07 -13.34
CA LEU A 185 -0.52 -3.70 -14.65
C LEU A 185 0.23 -5.04 -14.84
N LEU A 186 1.20 -5.35 -13.97
CA LEU A 186 1.96 -6.61 -13.99
C LEU A 186 1.54 -7.59 -12.88
N GLU A 187 0.64 -7.19 -11.97
CA GLU A 187 0.19 -7.98 -10.82
C GLU A 187 -1.30 -7.69 -10.54
N ARG A 188 -2.17 -8.64 -10.92
CA ARG A 188 -3.62 -8.39 -11.07
C ARG A 188 -4.51 -9.43 -10.38
N ASP A 189 -4.02 -10.66 -10.21
CA ASP A 189 -4.85 -11.81 -9.85
C ASP A 189 -5.59 -11.60 -8.52
N LYS A 190 -4.91 -11.11 -7.48
CA LYS A 190 -5.57 -10.88 -6.18
C LYS A 190 -6.80 -9.96 -6.28
N MET A 191 -6.65 -8.83 -6.95
CA MET A 191 -7.68 -7.78 -7.02
C MET A 191 -8.77 -8.05 -8.07
N GLU A 192 -8.41 -8.72 -9.16
CA GLU A 192 -9.31 -8.92 -10.30
C GLU A 192 -9.82 -10.36 -10.42
N LYS A 193 -9.45 -11.23 -9.48
CA LYS A 193 -9.90 -12.63 -9.42
C LYS A 193 -10.15 -13.09 -7.98
N ASP A 194 -9.12 -13.12 -7.13
CA ASP A 194 -9.20 -13.84 -5.85
C ASP A 194 -10.11 -13.15 -4.82
N TYR A 195 -10.15 -11.82 -4.80
CA TYR A 195 -10.90 -11.05 -3.80
C TYR A 195 -12.29 -10.61 -4.23
N LEU A 196 -12.77 -10.99 -5.42
CA LEU A 196 -14.03 -10.47 -5.97
C LEU A 196 -15.22 -10.72 -5.03
N LEU A 197 -15.33 -11.93 -4.47
CA LEU A 197 -16.36 -12.26 -3.48
C LEU A 197 -16.16 -11.52 -2.15
N LEU A 198 -14.92 -11.22 -1.75
CA LEU A 198 -14.68 -10.42 -0.54
C LEU A 198 -15.13 -8.97 -0.72
N PHE A 199 -15.03 -8.42 -1.94
CA PHE A 199 -15.57 -7.09 -2.24
C PHE A 199 -17.10 -7.11 -2.23
N GLU A 200 -17.71 -8.05 -2.93
CA GLU A 200 -19.16 -8.15 -3.07
C GLU A 200 -19.86 -8.47 -1.73
N GLU A 201 -19.43 -9.54 -1.06
CA GLU A 201 -20.11 -10.07 0.13
C GLU A 201 -19.62 -9.44 1.44
N HIS A 202 -18.36 -9.01 1.47
CA HIS A 202 -17.69 -8.53 2.68
C HIS A 202 -17.24 -7.06 2.61
N GLY A 203 -17.45 -6.38 1.48
CA GLY A 203 -17.18 -4.95 1.31
C GLY A 203 -15.76 -4.58 1.71
N LEU A 204 -14.81 -5.47 1.44
CA LEU A 204 -13.41 -5.32 1.79
C LEU A 204 -12.84 -4.04 1.15
N GLY A 205 -12.26 -3.15 1.96
CA GLY A 205 -11.52 -2.00 1.45
C GLY A 205 -10.12 -2.40 0.98
N THR A 206 -9.51 -1.59 0.11
CA THR A 206 -8.11 -1.86 -0.29
C THR A 206 -7.23 -0.64 -0.28
N THR A 207 -6.01 -0.84 0.21
CA THR A 207 -4.92 0.14 0.13
C THR A 207 -3.81 -0.46 -0.72
N ILE A 208 -3.88 -0.36 -2.04
CA ILE A 208 -2.95 -1.11 -2.89
C ILE A 208 -1.54 -0.52 -2.88
N TRP A 209 -0.52 -1.37 -3.01
CA TRP A 209 0.89 -0.95 -3.01
C TRP A 209 1.63 -1.35 -4.29
N SER A 210 2.79 -0.72 -4.51
CA SER A 210 3.63 -0.84 -5.72
C SER A 210 2.86 -0.65 -7.03
N PRO A 211 2.08 0.43 -7.20
CA PRO A 211 1.33 0.66 -8.44
C PRO A 211 2.22 0.85 -9.67
N LEU A 212 3.49 1.22 -9.47
CA LEU A 212 4.48 1.36 -10.53
C LEU A 212 5.44 0.16 -10.64
N ALA A 213 5.16 -0.96 -9.95
CA ALA A 213 6.00 -2.16 -9.92
C ALA A 213 7.49 -1.84 -9.62
N SER A 214 7.76 -1.20 -8.49
CA SER A 214 9.11 -0.71 -8.11
C SER A 214 9.73 0.25 -9.14
N GLY A 215 8.89 0.85 -9.98
CA GLY A 215 9.22 1.81 -11.03
C GLY A 215 9.53 1.20 -12.40
N VAL A 216 9.28 -0.09 -12.61
CA VAL A 216 9.25 -0.68 -13.96
C VAL A 216 8.26 0.07 -14.85
N LEU A 217 7.12 0.50 -14.31
CA LEU A 217 6.08 1.25 -15.01
C LEU A 217 6.25 2.77 -14.92
N SER A 218 7.46 3.26 -14.63
CA SER A 218 7.73 4.71 -14.54
C SER A 218 8.50 5.28 -15.74
N GLY A 219 8.83 4.46 -16.75
CA GLY A 219 9.57 4.88 -17.93
C GLY A 219 11.10 4.96 -17.77
N LYS A 220 11.62 4.82 -16.54
CA LYS A 220 13.07 4.95 -16.27
C LYS A 220 13.92 3.79 -16.82
N TYR A 221 13.34 2.59 -16.90
CA TYR A 221 14.03 1.39 -17.39
C TYR A 221 13.79 1.13 -18.88
N THR A 222 12.77 1.76 -19.47
CA THR A 222 12.47 1.65 -20.90
C THR A 222 13.26 2.66 -21.75
N SER A 223 13.74 3.75 -21.16
CA SER A 223 14.56 4.79 -21.80
C SER A 223 16.07 4.54 -21.78
N GLY A 224 16.54 3.44 -21.18
CA GLY A 224 17.97 3.10 -21.09
C GLY A 224 18.79 3.94 -20.09
N ALA A 225 18.15 4.85 -19.35
CA ALA A 225 18.83 5.86 -18.51
C ALA A 225 18.81 5.55 -16.99
N ALA A 226 18.55 4.31 -16.57
CA ALA A 226 18.41 3.98 -15.16
C ALA A 226 19.77 3.96 -14.42
N LYS A 227 20.10 5.07 -13.73
CA LYS A 227 21.15 5.16 -12.70
C LYS A 227 20.55 5.71 -11.40
N ASN A 228 21.13 5.34 -10.26
CA ASN A 228 20.69 5.77 -8.92
C ASN A 228 19.21 5.49 -8.64
N THR A 229 18.74 4.31 -9.04
CA THR A 229 17.37 3.88 -8.82
C THR A 229 17.23 3.15 -7.48
N ARG A 230 15.99 2.98 -7.02
CA ARG A 230 15.68 2.16 -5.81
C ARG A 230 16.25 0.73 -5.89
N MET A 231 16.36 0.17 -7.10
CA MET A 231 16.92 -1.16 -7.34
C MET A 231 18.44 -1.23 -7.17
N ASP A 232 19.11 -0.08 -7.14
CA ASP A 232 20.57 0.00 -6.99
C ASP A 232 20.98 0.17 -5.52
N MET A 233 20.02 0.15 -4.58
CA MET A 233 20.28 0.14 -3.15
C MET A 233 20.83 -1.22 -2.71
N LYS A 234 21.82 -1.21 -1.80
CA LYS A 234 22.40 -2.43 -1.22
C LYS A 234 21.31 -3.28 -0.56
N GLY A 235 21.25 -4.58 -0.89
CA GLY A 235 20.23 -5.51 -0.37
C GLY A 235 18.94 -5.59 -1.20
N MET A 236 18.89 -4.93 -2.37
CA MET A 236 17.77 -4.98 -3.32
C MET A 236 18.04 -5.83 -4.56
N GLU A 237 19.10 -6.65 -4.55
CA GLU A 237 19.48 -7.52 -5.67
C GLU A 237 18.34 -8.46 -6.05
N TRP A 238 17.71 -9.10 -5.06
CA TRP A 238 16.54 -9.97 -5.25
C TRP A 238 15.37 -9.24 -5.92
N LEU A 239 15.14 -7.97 -5.57
CA LEU A 239 14.05 -7.16 -6.13
C LEU A 239 14.37 -6.79 -7.59
N LYS A 240 15.63 -6.48 -7.87
CA LYS A 240 16.12 -6.18 -9.21
C LYS A 240 15.94 -7.38 -10.14
N GLU A 241 16.35 -8.57 -9.70
CA GLU A 241 16.21 -9.83 -10.44
C GLU A 241 14.75 -10.18 -10.70
N ALA A 242 13.88 -10.06 -9.68
CA ALA A 242 12.45 -10.37 -9.82
C ALA A 242 11.69 -9.36 -10.70
N ALA A 243 12.07 -8.08 -10.68
CA ALA A 243 11.32 -7.03 -11.36
C ALA A 243 11.81 -6.74 -12.78
N LEU A 244 13.12 -6.82 -13.04
CA LEU A 244 13.73 -6.45 -14.33
C LEU A 244 13.88 -7.65 -15.27
N THR A 245 12.86 -8.51 -15.33
CA THR A 245 12.84 -9.60 -16.31
C THR A 245 12.57 -9.05 -17.71
N GLU A 246 13.14 -9.70 -18.72
CA GLU A 246 13.01 -9.29 -20.12
C GLU A 246 11.54 -9.21 -20.57
N SER A 247 10.72 -10.16 -20.12
CA SER A 247 9.26 -10.17 -20.34
C SER A 247 8.56 -8.94 -19.76
N ARG A 248 8.87 -8.57 -18.50
CA ARG A 248 8.29 -7.39 -17.86
C ARG A 248 8.73 -6.09 -18.54
N LEU A 249 10.00 -5.99 -18.91
CA LEU A 249 10.54 -4.82 -19.63
C LEU A 249 9.94 -4.67 -21.02
N LYS A 250 9.72 -5.77 -21.75
CA LYS A 250 9.03 -5.75 -23.05
C LYS A 250 7.60 -5.22 -22.94
N LYS A 251 6.85 -5.67 -21.93
CA LYS A 251 5.48 -5.17 -21.64
C LYS A 251 5.51 -3.68 -21.28
N ALA A 252 6.42 -3.27 -20.39
CA ALA A 252 6.58 -1.87 -19.99
C ALA A 252 6.94 -0.97 -21.18
N LYS A 253 7.78 -1.44 -22.11
CA LYS A 253 8.11 -0.72 -23.35
C LYS A 253 6.90 -0.59 -24.26
N GLY A 254 6.15 -1.68 -24.49
CA GLY A 254 4.90 -1.60 -25.27
C GLY A 254 3.87 -0.64 -24.66
N LEU A 255 3.81 -0.57 -23.33
CA LEU A 255 2.97 0.39 -22.63
C LEU A 255 3.48 1.82 -22.78
N GLN A 256 4.79 2.05 -22.72
CA GLN A 256 5.41 3.36 -22.98
C GLN A 256 5.04 3.87 -24.37
N ASP A 257 5.25 3.06 -25.41
CA ASP A 257 4.97 3.44 -26.80
C ASP A 257 3.49 3.82 -26.99
N TYR A 258 2.58 3.21 -26.21
CA TYR A 258 1.17 3.54 -26.25
C TYR A 258 0.83 4.79 -25.42
N ALA A 259 1.45 4.95 -24.26
CA ALA A 259 1.30 6.13 -23.41
C ALA A 259 1.75 7.40 -24.16
N ASP A 260 2.85 7.32 -24.91
CA ASP A 260 3.36 8.42 -25.75
C ASP A 260 2.36 8.82 -26.84
N LYS A 261 1.66 7.85 -27.46
CA LYS A 261 0.58 8.12 -28.44
C LYS A 261 -0.62 8.81 -27.82
N LEU A 262 -0.89 8.55 -26.53
CA LEU A 262 -1.95 9.21 -25.79
C LEU A 262 -1.51 10.57 -25.21
N ASN A 263 -0.23 10.92 -25.35
CA ASN A 263 0.39 12.09 -24.72
C ASN A 263 0.21 12.09 -23.18
N ILE A 264 0.28 10.91 -22.56
CA ILE A 264 0.19 10.73 -21.11
C ILE A 264 1.48 10.09 -20.63
N PRO A 265 2.17 10.64 -19.60
CA PRO A 265 3.32 9.97 -19.02
C PRO A 265 2.96 8.56 -18.52
N ILE A 266 3.79 7.55 -18.81
CA ILE A 266 3.50 6.14 -18.45
C ILE A 266 3.18 5.96 -16.96
N ALA A 267 3.86 6.67 -16.07
CA ALA A 267 3.60 6.60 -14.63
C ALA A 267 2.17 7.09 -14.31
N LYS A 268 1.75 8.20 -14.93
CA LYS A 268 0.41 8.75 -14.78
C LYS A 268 -0.64 7.78 -15.33
N LEU A 269 -0.37 7.16 -16.48
CA LEU A 269 -1.25 6.13 -17.07
C LEU A 269 -1.41 4.90 -16.16
N ALA A 270 -0.30 4.38 -15.61
CA ALA A 270 -0.31 3.22 -14.73
C ALA A 270 -1.04 3.49 -13.40
N LEU A 271 -0.86 4.68 -12.81
CA LEU A 271 -1.59 5.11 -11.62
C LEU A 271 -3.08 5.28 -11.90
N ALA A 272 -3.44 5.95 -12.99
CA ALA A 272 -4.83 6.13 -13.41
C ALA A 272 -5.52 4.78 -13.68
N TRP A 273 -4.80 3.81 -14.25
CA TRP A 273 -5.32 2.46 -14.45
C TRP A 273 -5.65 1.79 -13.11
N CYS A 274 -4.79 1.90 -12.10
CA CYS A 274 -5.09 1.37 -10.76
C CYS A 274 -6.33 2.06 -10.16
N LEU A 275 -6.40 3.39 -10.29
CA LEU A 275 -7.50 4.22 -9.77
C LEU A 275 -8.85 3.97 -10.43
N LYS A 276 -8.85 3.44 -11.67
CA LYS A 276 -10.07 3.11 -12.41
C LYS A 276 -10.78 1.85 -11.85
N ASN A 277 -10.08 0.99 -11.12
CA ASN A 277 -10.71 -0.17 -10.47
C ASN A 277 -11.56 0.32 -9.27
N PRO A 278 -12.88 0.05 -9.24
CA PRO A 278 -13.76 0.53 -8.17
C PRO A 278 -13.47 -0.10 -6.81
N ASN A 279 -12.80 -1.26 -6.78
CA ASN A 279 -12.39 -1.94 -5.55
C ASN A 279 -11.09 -1.37 -4.96
N VAL A 280 -10.46 -0.39 -5.62
CA VAL A 280 -9.30 0.35 -5.11
C VAL A 280 -9.77 1.58 -4.34
N SER A 281 -9.69 1.50 -3.00
CA SER A 281 -10.02 2.64 -2.13
C SER A 281 -8.92 3.71 -2.17
N THR A 282 -7.66 3.28 -2.18
CA THR A 282 -6.50 4.18 -2.32
C THR A 282 -5.30 3.48 -2.96
N VAL A 283 -4.51 4.26 -3.70
CA VAL A 283 -3.23 3.84 -4.29
C VAL A 283 -2.07 4.44 -3.51
N ILE A 284 -1.27 3.59 -2.85
CA ILE A 284 -0.10 4.03 -2.07
C ILE A 284 1.03 4.41 -3.03
N LEU A 285 1.33 5.70 -3.09
CA LEU A 285 2.46 6.26 -3.80
C LEU A 285 3.75 6.09 -3.00
N GLY A 286 4.86 5.93 -3.71
CA GLY A 286 6.20 6.09 -3.15
C GLY A 286 6.98 7.08 -4.01
N ALA A 287 7.62 8.06 -3.38
CA ALA A 287 8.40 9.08 -4.07
C ALA A 287 9.71 9.34 -3.33
N SER A 288 10.80 9.52 -4.07
CA SER A 288 12.09 9.96 -3.52
C SER A 288 12.46 11.40 -3.91
N LYS A 289 11.63 12.04 -4.75
CA LYS A 289 11.78 13.41 -5.22
C LYS A 289 10.42 14.10 -5.28
N THR A 290 10.39 15.40 -5.04
CA THR A 290 9.15 16.19 -4.98
C THR A 290 8.47 16.31 -6.34
N GLU A 291 9.24 16.39 -7.43
CA GLU A 291 8.71 16.47 -8.80
C GLU A 291 7.95 15.19 -9.18
N GLN A 292 8.46 14.03 -8.78
CA GLN A 292 7.80 12.74 -8.98
C GLN A 292 6.47 12.69 -8.26
N LEU A 293 6.43 13.15 -7.00
CA LEU A 293 5.20 13.19 -6.21
C LEU A 293 4.18 14.14 -6.84
N LYS A 294 4.58 15.37 -7.18
CA LYS A 294 3.70 16.35 -7.84
C LYS A 294 3.11 15.80 -9.14
N GLN A 295 3.91 15.14 -9.97
CA GLN A 295 3.42 14.50 -11.19
C GLN A 295 2.41 13.39 -10.88
N ASN A 296 2.73 12.49 -9.94
CA ASN A 296 1.88 11.36 -9.57
C ASN A 296 0.54 11.81 -8.96
N LEU A 297 0.52 12.92 -8.22
CA LEU A 297 -0.71 13.48 -7.63
C LEU A 297 -1.74 13.92 -8.68
N THR A 298 -1.30 14.18 -9.92
CA THR A 298 -2.21 14.52 -11.04
C THR A 298 -2.86 13.29 -11.69
N ALA A 299 -2.59 12.07 -11.23
CA ALA A 299 -3.01 10.83 -11.89
C ALA A 299 -4.54 10.71 -12.11
N LEU A 300 -5.34 11.24 -11.20
CA LEU A 300 -6.81 11.23 -11.33
C LEU A 300 -7.31 11.91 -12.61
N GLU A 301 -6.60 12.93 -13.12
CA GLU A 301 -6.95 13.63 -14.35
C GLU A 301 -6.91 12.72 -15.59
N ALA A 302 -6.12 11.64 -15.54
CA ALA A 302 -6.02 10.70 -16.65
C ALA A 302 -7.13 9.64 -16.62
N VAL A 303 -7.81 9.41 -15.49
CA VAL A 303 -8.84 8.36 -15.36
C VAL A 303 -9.94 8.46 -16.43
N PRO A 304 -10.52 9.65 -16.74
CA PRO A 304 -11.53 9.77 -17.79
C PRO A 304 -11.01 9.45 -19.21
N LEU A 305 -9.69 9.53 -19.44
CA LEU A 305 -9.07 9.23 -20.73
C LEU A 305 -8.95 7.72 -20.98
N LEU A 306 -9.03 6.89 -19.92
CA LEU A 306 -9.00 5.44 -20.03
C LEU A 306 -10.38 4.94 -20.46
N THR A 307 -10.78 5.18 -21.70
CA THR A 307 -12.00 4.59 -22.30
C THR A 307 -11.87 3.07 -22.42
N ASP A 308 -12.96 2.36 -22.70
CA ASP A 308 -12.93 0.89 -22.85
C ASP A 308 -11.97 0.44 -23.95
N LYS A 309 -11.94 1.17 -25.06
CA LYS A 309 -10.97 0.94 -26.15
C LYS A 309 -9.52 1.09 -25.70
N VAL A 310 -9.24 2.07 -24.82
CA VAL A 310 -7.90 2.27 -24.24
C VAL A 310 -7.57 1.11 -23.29
N MET A 311 -8.53 0.70 -22.45
CA MET A 311 -8.37 -0.42 -21.52
C MET A 311 -8.11 -1.74 -22.26
N GLU A 312 -8.87 -2.06 -23.30
CA GLU A 312 -8.64 -3.25 -24.15
C GLU A 312 -7.26 -3.24 -24.79
N LYS A 313 -6.80 -2.06 -25.24
CA LYS A 313 -5.46 -1.93 -25.83
C LYS A 313 -4.37 -2.16 -24.80
N ILE A 314 -4.53 -1.63 -23.58
CA ILE A 314 -3.63 -1.89 -22.44
C ILE A 314 -3.63 -3.39 -22.11
N ASP A 315 -4.80 -4.02 -21.98
CA ASP A 315 -4.92 -5.46 -21.70
C ASP A 315 -4.18 -6.30 -22.75
N LYS A 316 -4.30 -5.95 -24.04
CA LYS A 316 -3.59 -6.65 -25.13
C LYS A 316 -2.08 -6.46 -25.08
N ILE A 317 -1.60 -5.26 -24.71
CA ILE A 317 -0.16 -4.98 -24.57
C ILE A 317 0.42 -5.75 -23.38
N MET A 318 -0.28 -5.71 -22.25
CA MET A 318 0.21 -6.30 -21.00
C MET A 318 0.07 -7.81 -21.02
N GLY A 319 -1.01 -8.37 -21.57
CA GLY A 319 -1.28 -9.81 -21.55
C GLY A 319 -1.24 -10.38 -20.13
N THR A 320 -1.73 -9.62 -19.15
CA THR A 320 -1.77 -9.97 -17.72
C THR A 320 -3.18 -9.99 -17.15
N LYS A 321 -4.21 -9.76 -17.98
CA LYS A 321 -5.59 -9.83 -17.54
C LYS A 321 -5.86 -11.24 -16.97
N PRO A 322 -6.33 -11.36 -15.73
CA PRO A 322 -6.58 -12.66 -15.14
C PRO A 322 -7.54 -13.48 -15.99
N GLY A 323 -7.19 -14.75 -16.17
CA GLY A 323 -8.05 -15.73 -16.83
C GLY A 323 -9.05 -16.32 -15.85
N TRP A 324 -10.27 -16.52 -16.34
CA TRP A 324 -11.30 -17.28 -15.64
C TRP A 324 -11.18 -18.75 -16.04
N SER A 325 -11.23 -19.64 -15.05
CA SER A 325 -11.49 -21.06 -15.34
C SER A 325 -12.92 -21.13 -15.89
N PRO A 326 -13.15 -21.72 -17.07
CA PRO A 326 -14.51 -21.96 -17.56
C PRO A 326 -15.20 -23.14 -16.84
N PHE A 327 -14.52 -23.76 -15.88
CA PHE A 327 -14.99 -24.89 -15.09
C PHE A 327 -15.51 -24.46 -13.73
#